data_AF-A0A3A0DIF5-F1
#
_entry.id   AF-A0A3A0DIF5-F1
#
_cell.length_a   1.000
_cell.length_b   1.000
_cell.length_c   1.000
_cell.angle_alpha   90.00
_cell.angle_beta   90.00
_cell.angle_gamma   90.00
#
_symmetry.space_group_name_H-M   'P 1'
#
loop_
_entity.id
_entity.type
_entity.pdbx_description
1 polymer ?
#
loop_
_entity_poly.entity_id
_entity_poly.type
_entity_poly.pdbx_seq_one_letter_code
_entity_poly.pdbx_strand_id
1 'polypeptide(L)'
;MNLLGKIFTFSILVFSIIVLVVAVAVYGTHKNWQTAYNNLQQKYTQAQAANADLVANYQRQVDDLKAEKEATLQDVAKLETERVRLLQENAQNQQLLDQLRQDERKMVATVAATQENNQRLAQEVQALRDRIREAQQARDDAFTNVLNATTDLHVTAGQLQQLQERHSQVVADLADKTARLSEGASADGEFVPHVRGKISSTRRADGNQLIEITVGADDGLKPGHTVEIFRGERYLGRAEILRTEPDRAVGQVLRQFQQGQIQEDDDVATRLRVG
;
A
#
# COMPACT_ATOMS: atom_id res chain seq x y z
N MET A 1 -138.04 -125.62 10.39
CA MET A 1 -137.80 -124.17 10.55
C MET A 1 -139.05 -123.42 10.09
N ASN A 2 -139.72 -122.68 10.98
CA ASN A 2 -140.88 -121.86 10.61
C ASN A 2 -140.46 -120.62 9.81
N LEU A 3 -141.24 -120.27 8.78
CA LEU A 3 -141.02 -119.14 7.87
C LEU A 3 -140.72 -117.83 8.62
N LEU A 4 -141.40 -117.61 9.75
CA LEU A 4 -141.27 -116.43 10.60
C LEU A 4 -139.86 -116.28 11.22
N GLY A 5 -139.22 -117.39 11.60
CA GLY A 5 -137.88 -117.38 12.17
C GLY A 5 -136.79 -117.01 11.15
N LYS A 6 -137.00 -117.33 9.86
CA LYS A 6 -136.09 -116.95 8.77
C LYS A 6 -136.16 -115.45 8.45
N ILE A 7 -137.34 -114.84 8.51
CA ILE A 7 -137.52 -113.39 8.29
C ILE A 7 -136.86 -112.59 9.42
N PHE A 8 -137.07 -113.00 10.67
CA PHE A 8 -136.44 -112.34 11.82
C PHE A 8 -134.92 -112.45 11.82
N THR A 9 -134.36 -113.63 11.50
CA THR A 9 -132.90 -113.80 11.38
C THR A 9 -132.32 -112.97 10.22
N PHE A 10 -133.03 -112.86 9.10
CA PHE A 10 -132.61 -112.00 7.98
C PHE A 10 -132.66 -110.51 8.35
N SER A 11 -133.71 -110.04 9.03
CA SER A 11 -133.80 -108.65 9.50
C SER A 11 -132.72 -108.29 10.52
N ILE A 12 -132.41 -109.19 11.46
CA ILE A 12 -131.31 -108.99 12.42
C ILE A 12 -129.96 -108.94 11.69
N LEU A 13 -129.75 -109.77 10.67
CA LEU A 13 -128.54 -109.75 9.84
C LEU A 13 -128.40 -108.42 9.09
N VAL A 14 -129.47 -107.92 8.47
CA VAL A 14 -129.47 -106.62 7.77
C VAL A 14 -129.21 -105.47 8.74
N PHE A 15 -129.87 -105.43 9.90
CA PHE A 15 -129.62 -104.40 10.91
C PHE A 15 -128.19 -104.47 11.47
N SER A 16 -127.64 -105.67 11.67
CA SER A 16 -126.24 -105.84 12.10
C SER A 16 -125.25 -105.30 11.07
N ILE A 17 -125.51 -105.51 9.77
CA ILE A 17 -124.69 -104.95 8.69
C ILE A 17 -124.78 -103.42 8.66
N ILE A 18 -125.96 -102.84 8.84
CA ILE A 18 -126.13 -101.37 8.87
C ILE A 18 -125.37 -100.77 10.06
N VAL A 19 -125.47 -101.36 11.26
CA VAL A 19 -124.75 -100.90 12.44
C VAL A 19 -123.23 -101.04 12.26
N LEU A 20 -122.77 -102.12 11.62
CA LEU A 20 -121.35 -102.30 11.27
C LEU A 20 -120.85 -101.18 10.35
N VAL A 21 -121.60 -100.85 9.29
CA VAL A 21 -121.24 -99.78 8.35
C VAL A 21 -121.18 -98.41 9.04
N VAL A 22 -122.15 -98.11 9.91
CA VAL A 22 -122.16 -96.87 10.70
C VAL A 22 -121.00 -96.86 11.71
N ALA A 23 -120.70 -97.99 12.37
CA ALA A 23 -119.59 -98.09 13.30
C ALA A 23 -118.23 -97.91 12.60
N VAL A 24 -118.04 -98.46 11.40
CA VAL A 24 -116.84 -98.26 10.58
C VAL A 24 -116.72 -96.81 10.09
N ALA A 25 -117.83 -96.20 9.66
CA ALA A 25 -117.86 -94.79 9.24
C ALA A 25 -117.55 -93.83 10.41
N VAL A 26 -118.04 -94.12 11.62
CA VAL A 26 -117.74 -93.38 12.84
C VAL A 26 -116.29 -93.58 13.25
N TYR A 27 -115.77 -94.81 13.22
CA TYR A 27 -114.36 -95.09 13.55
C TYR A 27 -113.38 -94.40 12.56
N GLY A 28 -113.72 -94.38 11.26
CA GLY A 28 -112.94 -93.67 10.24
C GLY A 28 -113.00 -92.14 10.34
N THR A 29 -114.03 -91.59 10.98
CA THR A 29 -114.20 -90.14 11.20
C THR A 29 -113.73 -89.66 12.57
N HIS A 30 -113.26 -90.57 13.45
CA HIS A 30 -112.62 -90.18 14.71
C HIS A 30 -111.31 -89.43 14.41
N LYS A 31 -111.36 -88.11 14.55
CA LYS A 31 -110.18 -87.26 14.44
C LYS A 31 -109.20 -87.63 15.54
N ASN A 32 -108.00 -88.07 15.15
CA ASN A 32 -106.93 -88.38 16.09
C ASN A 32 -106.36 -87.07 16.67
N TRP A 33 -107.01 -86.56 17.71
CA TRP A 33 -106.62 -85.32 18.39
C TRP A 33 -105.22 -85.40 19.01
N GLN A 34 -104.76 -86.60 19.37
CA GLN A 34 -103.40 -86.81 19.87
C GLN A 34 -102.37 -86.51 18.78
N THR A 35 -102.57 -87.00 17.55
CA THR A 35 -101.67 -86.70 16.43
C THR A 35 -101.71 -85.21 16.06
N ALA A 36 -102.89 -84.58 16.06
CA ALA A 36 -103.01 -83.14 15.79
C ALA A 36 -102.31 -82.29 16.85
N TYR A 37 -102.46 -82.65 18.14
CA TYR A 37 -101.75 -82.01 19.25
C TYR A 37 -100.24 -82.20 19.12
N ASN A 38 -99.75 -83.42 18.88
CA ASN A 38 -98.33 -83.69 18.73
C ASN A 38 -97.71 -82.90 17.57
N ASN A 39 -98.39 -82.80 16.43
CA ASN A 39 -97.95 -82.00 15.29
C ASN A 39 -97.91 -80.50 15.62
N LEU A 40 -98.91 -79.98 16.33
CA LEU A 40 -98.95 -78.58 16.73
C LEU A 40 -97.88 -78.26 17.78
N GLN A 41 -97.69 -79.17 18.75
CA GLN A 41 -96.63 -79.07 19.76
C GLN A 41 -95.25 -79.07 19.10
N GLN A 42 -95.01 -79.93 18.11
CA GLN A 42 -93.77 -79.95 17.35
C GLN A 42 -93.52 -78.64 16.59
N LYS A 43 -94.55 -78.07 15.95
CA LYS A 43 -94.43 -76.75 15.30
C LYS A 43 -94.16 -75.64 16.31
N TYR A 44 -94.80 -75.69 17.48
CA TYR A 44 -94.59 -74.72 18.54
C TYR A 44 -93.15 -74.79 19.07
N THR A 45 -92.63 -75.99 19.37
CA THR A 45 -91.24 -76.14 19.84
C THR A 45 -90.22 -75.75 18.78
N GLN A 46 -90.46 -76.05 17.51
CA GLN A 46 -89.63 -75.57 16.39
C GLN A 46 -89.64 -74.05 16.27
N ALA A 47 -90.82 -73.42 16.33
CA ALA A 47 -90.95 -71.96 16.26
C ALA A 47 -90.29 -71.28 17.48
N GLN A 48 -90.43 -71.88 18.67
CA GLN A 48 -89.80 -71.39 19.89
C GLN A 48 -88.27 -71.48 19.82
N ALA A 49 -87.74 -72.60 19.33
CA ALA A 49 -86.29 -72.77 19.10
C ALA A 49 -85.77 -71.78 18.05
N ALA A 50 -86.47 -71.64 16.91
CA ALA A 50 -86.09 -70.69 15.87
C ALA A 50 -86.12 -69.24 16.36
N ASN A 51 -87.08 -68.87 17.21
CA ASN A 51 -87.13 -67.54 17.81
C ASN A 51 -85.99 -67.33 18.81
N ALA A 52 -85.67 -68.33 19.64
CA ALA A 52 -84.53 -68.27 20.55
C ALA A 52 -83.20 -68.11 19.79
N ASP A 53 -83.01 -68.84 18.69
CA ASP A 53 -81.85 -68.72 17.81
C ASP A 53 -81.78 -67.35 17.13
N LEU A 54 -82.92 -66.83 16.65
CA LEU A 54 -83.01 -65.50 16.04
C LEU A 54 -82.66 -64.40 17.03
N VAL A 55 -83.19 -64.47 18.26
CA VAL A 55 -82.88 -63.52 19.34
C VAL A 55 -81.40 -63.60 19.71
N ALA A 56 -80.83 -64.80 19.82
CA ALA A 56 -79.40 -64.97 20.10
C ALA A 56 -78.52 -64.40 18.97
N ASN A 57 -78.88 -64.63 17.70
CA ASN A 57 -78.16 -64.07 16.56
C ASN A 57 -78.28 -62.55 16.50
N TYR A 58 -79.47 -62.00 16.76
CA TYR A 58 -79.68 -60.56 16.84
C TYR A 58 -78.82 -59.93 17.94
N GLN A 59 -78.80 -60.54 19.13
CA GLN A 59 -77.99 -60.04 20.24
C GLN A 59 -76.48 -60.07 19.90
N ARG A 60 -75.98 -61.15 19.29
CA ARG A 60 -74.59 -61.20 18.81
C ARG A 60 -74.27 -60.08 17.81
N GLN A 61 -75.14 -59.86 16.82
CA GLN A 61 -74.95 -58.78 15.85
C GLN A 61 -74.94 -57.40 16.51
N VAL A 62 -75.79 -57.17 17.51
CA VAL A 62 -75.82 -55.92 18.27
C VAL A 62 -74.52 -55.74 19.07
N ASP A 63 -74.02 -56.80 19.70
CA ASP A 63 -72.78 -56.77 20.47
C ASP A 63 -71.56 -56.55 19.54
N ASP A 64 -71.52 -57.21 18.38
CA ASP A 64 -70.49 -57.03 17.36
C ASP A 64 -70.48 -55.59 16.81
N LEU A 65 -71.65 -55.06 16.42
CA LEU A 65 -71.80 -53.68 15.96
C LEU A 65 -71.40 -52.66 17.03
N LYS A 66 -71.71 -52.94 18.30
CA LYS A 66 -71.31 -52.08 19.40
C LYS A 66 -69.79 -52.09 19.59
N ALA A 67 -69.17 -53.26 19.52
CA ALA A 67 -67.71 -53.38 19.60
C ALA A 67 -67.01 -52.66 18.42
N GLU A 68 -67.53 -52.80 17.19
CA GLU A 68 -67.02 -52.10 16.01
C GLU A 68 -67.18 -50.57 16.15
N LYS A 69 -68.33 -50.10 16.64
CA LYS A 69 -68.56 -48.68 16.92
C LYS A 69 -67.59 -48.15 17.97
N GLU A 70 -67.33 -48.89 19.04
CA GLU A 70 -66.39 -48.49 20.09
C GLU A 70 -64.94 -48.46 19.55
N ALA A 71 -64.54 -49.44 18.75
CA ALA A 71 -63.22 -49.47 18.11
C ALA A 71 -63.02 -48.29 17.15
N THR A 72 -63.99 -48.01 16.29
CA THR A 72 -63.93 -46.87 15.36
C THR A 72 -63.89 -45.52 16.07
N LEU A 73 -64.64 -45.35 17.17
CA LEU A 73 -64.56 -44.15 18.00
C LEU A 73 -63.18 -43.97 18.63
N GLN A 74 -62.55 -45.05 19.10
CA GLN A 74 -61.19 -45.00 19.62
C GLN A 74 -60.18 -44.61 18.55
N ASP A 75 -60.32 -45.15 17.34
CA ASP A 75 -59.41 -44.83 16.24
C ASP A 75 -59.58 -43.40 15.74
N VAL A 76 -60.81 -42.88 15.68
CA VAL A 76 -61.07 -41.45 15.40
C VAL A 76 -60.41 -40.57 16.46
N ALA A 77 -60.54 -40.89 17.75
CA ALA A 77 -59.91 -40.11 18.82
C ALA A 77 -58.37 -40.12 18.73
N LYS A 78 -57.76 -41.25 18.35
CA LYS A 78 -56.31 -41.33 18.10
C LYS A 78 -55.90 -40.47 16.92
N LEU A 79 -56.63 -40.56 15.80
CA LEU A 79 -56.35 -39.77 14.60
C LEU A 79 -56.54 -38.27 14.83
N GLU A 80 -57.53 -37.86 15.63
CA GLU A 80 -57.70 -36.47 16.03
C GLU A 80 -56.53 -35.98 16.88
N THR A 81 -56.08 -36.79 17.84
CA THR A 81 -54.91 -36.47 18.67
C THR A 81 -53.65 -36.32 17.81
N GLU A 82 -53.44 -37.22 16.86
CA GLU A 82 -52.30 -37.16 15.94
C GLU A 82 -52.39 -35.96 15.01
N ARG A 83 -53.58 -35.63 14.49
CA ARG A 83 -53.82 -34.43 13.69
C ARG A 83 -53.46 -33.18 14.47
N VAL A 84 -53.89 -33.08 15.74
CA VAL A 84 -53.56 -31.92 16.60
C VAL A 84 -52.05 -31.83 16.83
N ARG A 85 -51.38 -32.95 17.11
CA ARG A 85 -49.91 -32.99 17.24
C ARG A 85 -49.22 -32.50 15.98
N LEU A 86 -49.60 -33.02 14.80
CA LEU A 86 -48.99 -32.64 13.52
C LEU A 86 -49.24 -31.16 13.17
N LEU A 87 -50.42 -30.63 13.50
CA LEU A 87 -50.69 -29.19 13.33
C LEU A 87 -49.80 -28.34 14.23
N GLN A 88 -49.59 -28.76 15.47
CA GLN A 88 -48.70 -28.07 16.41
C GLN A 88 -47.24 -28.12 15.94
N GLU A 89 -46.76 -29.28 15.49
CA GLU A 89 -45.41 -29.42 14.93
C GLU A 89 -45.24 -28.56 13.67
N ASN A 90 -46.24 -28.51 12.79
CA ASN A 90 -46.18 -27.67 11.60
C ASN A 90 -46.14 -26.17 11.96
N ALA A 91 -46.93 -25.74 12.94
CA ALA A 91 -46.88 -24.36 13.44
C ALA A 91 -45.51 -24.02 14.05
N GLN A 92 -44.92 -24.93 14.83
CA GLN A 92 -43.56 -24.76 15.38
C GLN A 92 -42.50 -24.68 14.28
N ASN A 93 -42.58 -25.56 13.28
CA ASN A 93 -41.66 -25.55 12.14
C ASN A 93 -41.78 -24.26 11.32
N GLN A 94 -42.99 -23.72 11.14
CA GLN A 94 -43.19 -22.43 10.49
C GLN A 94 -42.57 -21.29 11.29
N GLN A 95 -42.76 -21.26 12.61
CA GLN A 95 -42.12 -20.28 13.49
C GLN A 95 -40.60 -20.35 13.42
N LEU A 96 -40.03 -21.56 13.45
CA LEU A 96 -38.59 -21.76 13.33
C LEU A 96 -38.05 -21.30 11.97
N LEU A 97 -38.78 -21.60 10.87
CA LEU A 97 -38.43 -21.13 9.53
C LEU A 97 -38.44 -19.61 9.44
N ASP A 98 -39.43 -18.95 10.03
CA ASP A 98 -39.50 -17.49 10.04
C ASP A 98 -38.40 -16.85 10.87
N GLN A 99 -38.06 -17.43 12.02
CA GLN A 99 -36.92 -17.02 12.84
C GLN A 99 -35.60 -17.16 12.07
N LEU A 100 -35.35 -18.33 11.46
CA LEU A 100 -34.16 -18.58 10.66
C LEU A 100 -34.05 -17.60 9.49
N ARG A 101 -35.14 -17.30 8.80
CA ARG A 101 -35.17 -16.30 7.72
C ARG A 101 -34.87 -14.89 8.23
N GLN A 102 -35.37 -14.53 9.41
CA GLN A 102 -35.08 -13.23 10.01
C GLN A 102 -33.60 -13.12 10.40
N ASP A 103 -33.03 -14.17 10.98
CA ASP A 103 -31.63 -14.21 11.37
C ASP A 103 -30.70 -14.24 10.16
N GLU A 104 -31.05 -14.97 9.11
CA GLU A 104 -30.35 -14.92 7.82
C GLU A 104 -30.30 -13.49 7.27
N ARG A 105 -31.43 -12.77 7.25
CA ARG A 105 -31.46 -11.36 6.80
C ARG A 105 -30.56 -10.46 7.65
N LYS A 106 -30.55 -10.64 8.98
CA LYS A 106 -29.67 -9.88 9.89
C LYS A 106 -28.19 -10.18 9.61
N MET A 107 -27.86 -11.45 9.40
CA MET A 107 -26.49 -11.86 9.10
C MET A 107 -26.03 -11.33 7.76
N VAL A 108 -26.86 -11.42 6.70
CA VAL A 108 -26.56 -10.83 5.39
C VAL A 108 -26.34 -9.32 5.50
N ALA A 109 -27.19 -8.61 6.23
CA ALA A 109 -27.01 -7.16 6.46
C ALA A 109 -25.71 -6.86 7.23
N THR A 110 -25.37 -7.66 8.24
CA THR A 110 -24.13 -7.51 9.03
C THR A 110 -22.89 -7.76 8.18
N VAL A 111 -22.92 -8.82 7.35
CA VAL A 111 -21.84 -9.14 6.41
C VAL A 111 -21.68 -8.02 5.38
N ALA A 112 -22.78 -7.52 4.81
CA ALA A 112 -22.74 -6.40 3.86
C ALA A 112 -22.14 -5.13 4.48
N ALA A 113 -22.57 -4.76 5.70
CA ALA A 113 -22.02 -3.61 6.42
C ALA A 113 -20.52 -3.80 6.76
N THR A 114 -20.12 -5.02 7.13
CA THR A 114 -18.72 -5.35 7.40
C THR A 114 -17.87 -5.29 6.13
N GLN A 115 -18.41 -5.78 5.00
CA GLN A 115 -17.76 -5.70 3.69
C GLN A 115 -17.53 -4.24 3.27
N GLU A 116 -18.56 -3.38 3.41
CA GLU A 116 -18.47 -1.95 3.11
C GLU A 116 -17.43 -1.25 4.00
N ASN A 117 -17.44 -1.55 5.31
CA ASN A 117 -16.46 -0.99 6.23
C ASN A 117 -15.03 -1.44 5.88
N ASN A 118 -14.84 -2.71 5.53
CA ASN A 118 -13.53 -3.22 5.09
C ASN A 118 -13.07 -2.56 3.78
N GLN A 119 -13.96 -2.32 2.83
CA GLN A 119 -13.63 -1.60 1.60
C GLN A 119 -13.22 -0.15 1.89
N ARG A 120 -13.96 0.54 2.76
CA ARG A 120 -13.62 1.91 3.20
C ARG A 120 -12.27 1.96 3.91
N LEU A 121 -12.03 1.03 4.84
CA LEU A 121 -10.74 0.93 5.54
C LEU A 121 -9.60 0.62 4.57
N ALA A 122 -9.82 -0.23 3.57
CA ALA A 122 -8.82 -0.52 2.54
C ALA A 122 -8.49 0.74 1.70
N GLN A 123 -9.50 1.52 1.32
CA GLN A 123 -9.31 2.80 0.63
C GLN A 123 -8.56 3.82 1.50
N GLU A 124 -8.90 3.91 2.79
CA GLU A 124 -8.24 4.81 3.73
C GLU A 124 -6.77 4.42 3.94
N VAL A 125 -6.48 3.13 4.12
CA VAL A 125 -5.10 2.62 4.21
C VAL A 125 -4.31 2.92 2.95
N GLN A 126 -4.92 2.76 1.76
CA GLN A 126 -4.27 3.09 0.50
C GLN A 126 -3.96 4.60 0.40
N ALA A 127 -4.95 5.46 0.71
CA ALA A 127 -4.76 6.90 0.71
C ALA A 127 -3.69 7.36 1.72
N LEU A 128 -3.65 6.75 2.92
CA LEU A 128 -2.62 7.03 3.92
C LEU A 128 -1.23 6.59 3.44
N ARG A 129 -1.11 5.44 2.77
CA ARG A 129 0.15 5.00 2.18
C ARG A 129 0.65 5.96 1.11
N ASP A 130 -0.24 6.44 0.25
CA ASP A 130 0.12 7.38 -0.80
C ASP A 130 0.54 8.74 -0.20
N ARG A 131 -0.19 9.26 0.78
CA ARG A 131 0.22 10.45 1.55
C ARG A 131 1.57 10.28 2.26
N ILE A 132 1.84 9.10 2.83
CA ILE A 132 3.15 8.82 3.45
C ILE A 132 4.27 8.89 2.41
N ARG A 133 4.07 8.32 1.21
CA ARG A 133 5.06 8.39 0.13
C ARG A 133 5.29 9.83 -0.34
N GLU A 134 4.22 10.58 -0.56
CA GLU A 134 4.30 12.01 -0.92
C GLU A 134 5.04 12.82 0.15
N ALA A 135 4.72 12.61 1.42
CA ALA A 135 5.40 13.29 2.53
C ALA A 135 6.88 12.89 2.64
N GLN A 136 7.21 11.62 2.39
CA GLN A 136 8.60 11.16 2.35
C GLN A 136 9.37 11.83 1.22
N GLN A 137 8.81 11.85 0.00
CA GLN A 137 9.44 12.49 -1.16
C GLN A 137 9.64 13.99 -0.94
N ALA A 138 8.61 14.70 -0.46
CA ALA A 138 8.72 16.13 -0.15
C ALA A 138 9.79 16.43 0.91
N ARG A 139 9.94 15.54 1.90
CA ARG A 139 10.97 15.64 2.94
C ARG A 139 12.37 15.37 2.37
N ASP A 140 12.53 14.44 1.44
CA ASP A 140 13.79 14.13 0.77
C ASP A 140 14.21 15.26 -0.18
N ASP A 141 13.26 15.86 -0.91
CA ASP A 141 13.49 17.05 -1.73
C ASP A 141 13.90 18.25 -0.87
N ALA A 142 13.19 18.49 0.23
CA ALA A 142 13.54 19.54 1.19
C ALA A 142 14.94 19.31 1.79
N PHE A 143 15.28 18.07 2.14
CA PHE A 143 16.59 17.71 2.67
C PHE A 143 17.70 17.98 1.63
N THR A 144 17.46 17.60 0.37
CA THR A 144 18.38 17.86 -0.74
C THR A 144 18.60 19.35 -0.96
N ASN A 145 17.53 20.15 -0.91
CA ASN A 145 17.62 21.61 -1.02
C ASN A 145 18.42 22.23 0.13
N VAL A 146 18.22 21.75 1.37
CA VAL A 146 19.00 22.18 2.52
C VAL A 146 20.47 21.80 2.36
N LEU A 147 20.77 20.59 1.88
CA LEU A 147 22.15 20.14 1.64
C LEU A 147 22.85 20.99 0.59
N ASN A 148 22.18 21.28 -0.53
CA ASN A 148 22.70 22.15 -1.59
C ASN A 148 22.93 23.56 -1.07
N ALA A 149 21.93 24.18 -0.42
CA ALA A 149 22.06 25.51 0.16
C ALA A 149 23.17 25.59 1.21
N THR A 150 23.37 24.54 2.00
CA THR A 150 24.46 24.46 3.00
C THR A 150 25.82 24.36 2.31
N THR A 151 25.92 23.58 1.24
CA THR A 151 27.15 23.43 0.45
C THR A 151 27.50 24.76 -0.22
N ASP A 152 26.54 25.42 -0.85
CA ASP A 152 26.72 26.74 -1.46
C ASP A 152 27.11 27.80 -0.42
N LEU A 153 26.52 27.76 0.77
CA LEU A 153 26.90 28.63 1.88
C LEU A 153 28.35 28.41 2.30
N HIS A 154 28.81 27.16 2.40
CA HIS A 154 30.21 26.87 2.73
C HIS A 154 31.18 27.30 1.61
N VAL A 155 30.83 27.09 0.34
CA VAL A 155 31.64 27.54 -0.80
C VAL A 155 31.74 29.06 -0.81
N THR A 156 30.62 29.76 -0.68
CA THR A 156 30.60 31.23 -0.67
C THR A 156 31.31 31.81 0.55
N ALA A 157 31.16 31.21 1.74
CA ALA A 157 31.91 31.59 2.92
C ALA A 157 33.42 31.40 2.74
N GLY A 158 33.85 30.29 2.14
CA GLY A 158 35.26 30.05 1.82
C GLY A 158 35.82 31.06 0.80
N GLN A 159 35.04 31.39 -0.24
CA GLN A 159 35.40 32.42 -1.21
C GLN A 159 35.51 33.80 -0.56
N LEU A 160 34.58 34.16 0.33
CA LEU A 160 34.60 35.41 1.08
C LEU A 160 35.85 35.50 1.94
N GLN A 161 36.19 34.43 2.67
CA GLN A 161 37.39 34.38 3.49
C GLN A 161 38.66 34.54 2.64
N GLN A 162 38.75 33.84 1.50
CA GLN A 162 39.86 34.00 0.57
C GLN A 162 39.96 35.43 -0.01
N LEU A 163 38.82 36.07 -0.30
CA LEU A 163 38.78 37.47 -0.74
C LEU A 163 39.26 38.41 0.38
N GLN A 164 38.84 38.17 1.62
CA GLN A 164 39.26 38.96 2.78
C GLN A 164 40.77 38.83 3.01
N GLU A 165 41.33 37.62 2.91
CA GLU A 165 42.77 37.38 2.98
C GLU A 165 43.53 38.06 1.84
N ARG A 166 43.04 37.99 0.60
CA ARG A 166 43.64 38.73 -0.52
C ARG A 166 43.53 40.24 -0.32
N HIS A 167 42.40 40.74 0.16
CA HIS A 167 42.21 42.15 0.42
C HIS A 167 43.20 42.64 1.49
N SER A 168 43.37 41.89 2.59
CA SER A 168 44.36 42.24 3.62
C SER A 168 45.80 42.20 3.09
N GLN A 169 46.14 41.21 2.25
CA GLN A 169 47.44 41.14 1.57
C GLN A 169 47.68 42.33 0.64
N VAL A 170 46.70 42.69 -0.19
CA VAL A 170 46.79 43.82 -1.12
C VAL A 170 46.89 45.14 -0.35
N VAL A 171 46.12 45.32 0.72
CA VAL A 171 46.22 46.51 1.59
C VAL A 171 47.61 46.60 2.25
N ALA A 172 48.17 45.48 2.70
CA ALA A 172 49.52 45.45 3.26
C ALA A 172 50.60 45.78 2.20
N ASP A 173 50.47 45.24 0.98
CA ASP A 173 51.38 45.54 -0.15
C ASP A 173 51.25 47.01 -0.60
N LEU A 174 50.03 47.56 -0.62
CA LEU A 174 49.80 48.99 -0.87
C LEU A 174 50.41 49.85 0.24
N ALA A 175 50.24 49.46 1.51
CA ALA A 175 50.85 50.16 2.64
C ALA A 175 52.38 50.16 2.54
N ASP A 176 53.01 49.02 2.25
CA ASP A 176 54.47 48.91 2.02
C ASP A 176 54.91 49.80 0.84
N LYS A 177 54.20 49.73 -0.30
CA LYS A 177 54.47 50.60 -1.45
C LYS A 177 54.32 52.09 -1.11
N THR A 178 53.26 52.50 -0.41
CA THR A 178 53.08 53.89 -0.01
C THR A 178 54.10 54.36 1.02
N ALA A 179 54.54 53.51 1.95
CA ALA A 179 55.61 53.81 2.89
C ALA A 179 56.93 54.06 2.13
N ARG A 180 57.29 53.18 1.18
CA ARG A 180 58.47 53.35 0.31
C ARG A 180 58.39 54.58 -0.59
N LEU A 181 57.20 54.94 -1.08
CA LEU A 181 56.97 56.18 -1.84
C LEU A 181 57.12 57.41 -0.94
N SER A 182 56.69 57.35 0.32
CA SER A 182 56.82 58.44 1.30
C SER A 182 58.25 58.62 1.83
N GLU A 183 59.07 57.56 1.80
CA GLU A 183 60.52 57.61 2.05
C GLU A 183 61.34 58.15 0.86
N GLY A 184 60.69 58.62 -0.21
CA GLY A 184 61.35 59.36 -1.28
C GLY A 184 61.83 58.49 -2.45
N ALA A 185 61.20 57.35 -2.72
CA ALA A 185 61.44 56.60 -3.96
C ALA A 185 60.47 57.08 -5.06
N SER A 186 61.01 57.70 -6.10
CA SER A 186 60.26 58.06 -7.30
C SER A 186 59.78 56.82 -8.06
N ALA A 187 58.51 56.81 -8.45
CA ALA A 187 57.80 55.71 -9.10
C ALA A 187 58.12 55.54 -10.60
N ASP A 188 59.27 56.00 -11.08
CA ASP A 188 59.73 55.80 -12.45
C ASP A 188 61.16 55.26 -12.45
N GLY A 189 61.29 54.03 -12.92
CA GLY A 189 62.55 53.31 -12.97
C GLY A 189 63.50 53.88 -14.02
N GLU A 190 64.39 54.78 -13.60
CA GLU A 190 65.63 55.04 -14.32
C GLU A 190 66.78 55.28 -13.33
N PHE A 191 67.36 54.17 -12.88
CA PHE A 191 68.52 54.16 -11.99
C PHE A 191 69.78 54.43 -12.83
N VAL A 192 70.31 55.66 -12.78
CA VAL A 192 71.68 55.95 -13.22
C VAL A 192 72.60 55.82 -12.00
N PRO A 193 73.44 54.79 -11.91
CA PRO A 193 74.25 54.53 -10.73
C PRO A 193 75.39 55.56 -10.60
N HIS A 194 75.68 55.90 -9.35
CA HIS A 194 76.77 56.82 -9.00
C HIS A 194 78.08 56.05 -8.97
N VAL A 195 78.75 55.96 -10.11
CA VAL A 195 80.05 55.30 -10.17
C VAL A 195 81.18 56.29 -10.38
N ARG A 196 82.29 56.01 -9.69
CA ARG A 196 83.60 56.60 -9.89
C ARG A 196 84.55 55.51 -10.32
N GLY A 197 85.38 55.80 -11.31
CA GLY A 197 86.50 54.93 -11.64
C GLY A 197 87.58 55.69 -12.38
N LYS A 198 88.45 54.94 -13.05
CA LYS A 198 89.65 55.47 -13.66
C LYS A 198 89.79 55.03 -15.10
N ILE A 199 90.56 55.78 -15.86
CA ILE A 199 90.89 55.42 -17.25
C ILE A 199 92.02 54.39 -17.25
N SER A 200 91.72 53.17 -17.70
CA SER A 200 92.68 52.07 -17.80
C SER A 200 93.54 52.15 -19.05
N SER A 201 93.02 52.66 -20.17
CA SER A 201 93.80 52.86 -21.39
C SER A 201 93.16 53.91 -22.30
N THR A 202 94.00 54.58 -23.11
CA THR A 202 93.53 55.51 -24.14
C THR A 202 94.05 55.12 -25.51
N ARG A 203 93.17 55.06 -26.51
CA ARG A 203 93.52 54.78 -27.91
C ARG A 203 92.96 55.87 -28.82
N ARG A 204 93.79 56.37 -29.74
CA ARG A 204 93.33 57.27 -30.81
C ARG A 204 93.19 56.45 -32.09
N ALA A 205 91.99 56.45 -32.66
CA ALA A 205 91.70 55.83 -33.95
C ALA A 205 90.85 56.80 -34.78
N ASP A 206 91.25 57.05 -36.03
CA ASP A 206 90.50 57.85 -37.02
C ASP A 206 89.94 59.17 -36.49
N GLY A 207 90.79 59.92 -35.78
CA GLY A 207 90.48 61.21 -35.18
C GLY A 207 89.69 61.15 -33.87
N ASN A 208 89.04 60.04 -33.53
CA ASN A 208 88.29 59.89 -32.28
C ASN A 208 89.18 59.31 -31.16
N GLN A 209 89.02 59.84 -29.95
CA GLN A 209 89.72 59.35 -28.77
C GLN A 209 88.78 58.38 -28.03
N LEU A 210 89.14 57.10 -28.05
CA LEU A 210 88.48 56.05 -27.31
C LEU A 210 89.20 55.86 -25.98
N ILE A 211 88.41 55.74 -24.91
CA ILE A 211 88.91 55.52 -23.56
C ILE A 211 88.29 54.25 -23.01
N GLU A 212 89.08 53.52 -22.25
CA GLU A 212 88.63 52.38 -21.49
C GLU A 212 88.61 52.77 -20.01
N ILE A 213 87.48 52.55 -19.35
CA ILE A 213 87.24 52.93 -17.96
C ILE A 213 87.08 51.66 -17.14
N THR A 214 87.65 51.63 -15.94
CA THR A 214 87.58 50.52 -14.98
C THR A 214 86.22 50.40 -14.28
N VAL A 215 85.15 50.86 -14.93
CA VAL A 215 83.77 50.81 -14.44
C VAL A 215 82.95 50.13 -15.50
N GLY A 216 82.14 49.15 -15.11
CA GLY A 216 81.42 48.31 -16.06
C GLY A 216 79.91 48.25 -15.81
N ALA A 217 79.33 47.19 -16.38
CA ALA A 217 77.91 46.88 -16.26
C ALA A 217 77.51 46.45 -14.83
N ASP A 218 78.44 45.89 -14.05
CA ASP A 218 78.19 45.47 -12.66
C ASP A 218 78.02 46.70 -11.75
N ASP A 219 78.71 47.78 -12.08
CA ASP A 219 78.50 49.09 -11.45
C ASP A 219 77.28 49.84 -12.02
N GLY A 220 76.62 49.24 -13.02
CA GLY A 220 75.36 49.67 -13.64
C GLY A 220 75.49 50.77 -14.70
N LEU A 221 76.66 50.91 -15.33
CA LEU A 221 76.76 51.66 -16.58
C LEU A 221 76.01 50.94 -17.70
N LYS A 222 75.37 51.71 -18.58
CA LYS A 222 74.72 51.21 -19.80
C LYS A 222 75.23 51.98 -21.02
N PRO A 223 75.17 51.38 -22.23
CA PRO A 223 75.41 52.11 -23.47
C PRO A 223 74.52 53.35 -23.56
N GLY A 224 75.08 54.49 -23.96
CA GLY A 224 74.41 55.79 -24.02
C GLY A 224 74.52 56.63 -22.74
N HIS A 225 75.06 56.09 -21.64
CA HIS A 225 75.38 56.90 -20.46
C HIS A 225 76.55 57.85 -20.74
N THR A 226 76.50 59.04 -20.16
CA THR A 226 77.59 60.03 -20.26
C THR A 226 78.41 60.08 -18.98
N VAL A 227 79.73 60.14 -19.11
CA VAL A 227 80.69 60.24 -18.01
C VAL A 227 81.59 61.46 -18.16
N GLU A 228 82.01 62.03 -17.03
CA GLU A 228 82.86 63.21 -16.96
C GLU A 228 84.26 62.83 -16.48
N ILE A 229 85.28 63.35 -17.14
CA ILE A 229 86.69 63.02 -16.94
C ILE A 229 87.39 64.23 -16.31
N PHE A 230 88.13 63.99 -15.22
CA PHE A 230 88.86 65.02 -14.50
C PHE A 230 90.22 64.51 -14.02
N ARG A 231 91.12 65.44 -13.74
CA ARG A 231 92.42 65.19 -13.10
C ARG A 231 92.55 66.12 -11.90
N GLY A 232 92.38 65.57 -10.70
CA GLY A 232 92.25 66.36 -9.48
C GLY A 232 91.00 67.26 -9.54
N GLU A 233 91.17 68.58 -9.48
CA GLU A 233 90.06 69.54 -9.58
C GLU A 233 89.85 70.09 -11.00
N ARG A 234 90.64 69.65 -11.98
CA ARG A 234 90.57 70.16 -13.36
C ARG A 234 89.73 69.24 -14.24
N TYR A 235 88.70 69.81 -14.85
CA TYR A 235 87.88 69.14 -15.86
C TYR A 235 88.64 68.97 -17.17
N LEU A 236 88.65 67.74 -17.72
CA LEU A 236 89.36 67.40 -18.95
C LEU A 236 88.41 67.14 -20.13
N GLY A 237 87.22 66.58 -19.86
CA GLY A 237 86.16 66.48 -20.86
C GLY A 237 85.02 65.51 -20.51
N ARG A 238 84.15 65.26 -21.50
CA ARG A 238 83.01 64.34 -21.39
C ARG A 238 83.15 63.20 -22.39
N ALA A 239 82.83 61.98 -21.97
CA ALA A 239 82.74 60.81 -22.84
C ALA A 239 81.35 60.17 -22.78
N GLU A 240 80.94 59.58 -23.89
CA GLU A 240 79.72 58.78 -23.99
C GLU A 240 80.09 57.30 -24.06
N ILE A 241 79.43 56.47 -23.26
CA ILE A 241 79.70 55.04 -23.19
C ILE A 241 79.07 54.36 -24.41
N LEU A 242 79.91 53.76 -25.26
CA LEU A 242 79.46 53.02 -26.43
C LEU A 242 79.15 51.56 -26.08
N ARG A 243 79.97 50.97 -25.21
CA ARG A 243 79.87 49.56 -24.83
C ARG A 243 80.32 49.35 -23.40
N THR A 244 79.62 48.48 -22.70
CA THR A 244 79.93 48.06 -21.33
C THR A 244 80.20 46.56 -21.30
N GLU A 245 81.27 46.19 -20.63
CA GLU A 245 81.62 44.84 -20.16
C GLU A 245 81.39 44.80 -18.63
N PRO A 246 81.40 43.63 -17.96
CA PRO A 246 81.10 43.52 -16.53
C PRO A 246 81.92 44.47 -15.65
N ASP A 247 83.24 44.52 -15.85
CA ASP A 247 84.18 45.33 -15.04
C ASP A 247 84.79 46.54 -15.79
N ARG A 248 84.42 46.73 -17.06
CA ARG A 248 85.06 47.72 -17.94
C ARG A 248 84.06 48.35 -18.89
N ALA A 249 84.27 49.61 -19.26
CA ALA A 249 83.45 50.27 -20.27
C ALA A 249 84.31 51.01 -21.28
N VAL A 250 83.91 50.95 -22.54
CA VAL A 250 84.54 51.69 -23.63
C VAL A 250 83.68 52.91 -23.94
N GLY A 251 84.28 54.08 -23.72
CA GLY A 251 83.69 55.38 -24.00
C GLY A 251 84.37 56.09 -25.16
N GLN A 252 83.61 56.87 -25.90
CA GLN A 252 84.13 57.81 -26.88
C GLN A 252 84.12 59.22 -26.30
N VAL A 253 85.28 59.89 -26.33
CA VAL A 253 85.40 61.27 -25.86
C VAL A 253 84.77 62.21 -26.88
N LEU A 254 83.87 63.07 -26.40
CA LEU A 254 83.23 64.10 -27.20
C LEU A 254 84.20 65.28 -27.34
N ARG A 255 84.79 65.45 -28.54
CA ARG A 255 85.79 66.51 -28.81
C ARG A 255 85.29 67.92 -28.49
N GLN A 256 83.99 68.16 -28.59
CA GLN A 256 83.36 69.45 -28.24
C GLN A 256 83.50 69.85 -26.77
N PHE A 257 83.74 68.88 -25.88
CA PHE A 257 83.94 69.11 -24.44
C PHE A 257 85.38 68.84 -23.99
N GLN A 258 86.31 68.55 -24.92
CA GLN A 258 87.69 68.23 -24.60
C GLN A 258 88.49 69.52 -24.33
N GLN A 259 88.83 69.77 -23.07
CA GLN A 259 89.61 70.93 -22.62
C GLN A 259 91.08 70.58 -22.36
N GLY A 260 91.43 69.29 -22.30
CA GLY A 260 92.79 68.83 -22.04
C GLY A 260 93.12 67.46 -22.68
N GLN A 261 94.41 67.11 -22.66
CA GLN A 261 94.86 65.79 -23.10
C GLN A 261 94.55 64.75 -22.00
N ILE A 262 93.69 63.80 -22.33
CA ILE A 262 93.32 62.68 -21.43
C ILE A 262 94.43 61.63 -21.46
N GLN A 263 94.83 61.14 -20.29
CA GLN A 263 95.86 60.11 -20.10
C GLN A 263 95.30 58.95 -19.25
N GLU A 264 96.08 57.88 -19.18
CA GLU A 264 95.79 56.76 -18.28
C GLU A 264 95.88 57.24 -16.82
N ASP A 265 95.04 56.66 -15.95
CA ASP A 265 94.89 57.00 -14.52
C ASP A 265 94.14 58.32 -14.21
N ASP A 266 93.52 58.95 -15.21
CA ASP A 266 92.55 60.06 -15.00
C ASP A 266 91.24 59.55 -14.37
N ASP A 267 90.61 60.37 -13.52
CA ASP A 267 89.40 60.02 -12.79
C ASP A 267 88.14 60.28 -13.63
N VAL A 268 87.15 59.40 -13.47
CA VAL A 268 85.88 59.44 -14.21
C VAL A 268 84.71 59.33 -13.24
N ALA A 269 83.71 60.19 -13.40
CA ALA A 269 82.48 60.15 -12.62
C ALA A 269 81.23 60.46 -13.46
N THR A 270 80.11 59.85 -13.09
CA THR A 270 78.83 59.98 -13.83
C THR A 270 78.08 61.29 -13.48
N ARG A 271 78.40 61.94 -12.35
CA ARG A 271 77.87 63.26 -11.97
C ARG A 271 78.81 63.96 -10.98
N LEU A 272 79.30 65.15 -11.33
CA LEU A 272 80.08 66.01 -10.42
C LEU A 272 79.13 66.73 -9.44
N ARG A 273 79.45 66.69 -8.14
CA ARG A 273 78.81 67.57 -7.13
C ARG A 273 79.79 68.72 -6.88
N VAL A 274 79.53 69.89 -7.48
CA VAL A 274 80.21 71.14 -7.12
C VAL A 274 79.44 71.70 -5.92
N GLY A 275 79.95 71.49 -4.70
CA GLY A 275 79.39 72.03 -3.45
C GLY A 275 77.96 71.58 -3.13
#